data_AF-A0A497LW89-F1
#
_entry.id   AF-A0A497LW89-F1
#
_cell.length_a   1.000
_cell.length_b   1.000
_cell.length_c   1.000
_cell.angle_alpha   90.00
_cell.angle_beta   90.00
_cell.angle_gamma   90.00
#
_symmetry.space_group_name_H-M   'P 1'
#
loop_
_entity.id
_entity.type
_entity.pdbx_description
1 polymer ?
#
loop_
_entity_poly.entity_id
_entity_poly.type
_entity_poly.pdbx_seq_one_letter_code
_entity_poly.pdbx_strand_id
1 'polypeptide(L)'
;MSKRKFFMYLLMVCLILVIIWAFYLYSEQLAEQRLQDCIKRLKESGFIVEERSLSSFNVNSEFKWHYFSDFRKYALQENVKIIYFDRNMHALYFLLNSTKGIEAEIFYYK
;
A
#
# COMPACT_ATOMS: atom_id res chain seq x y z
N MET A 1 19.45 -21.33 36.86
CA MET A 1 20.08 -20.48 35.82
C MET A 1 20.71 -19.27 36.51
N SER A 2 21.97 -18.90 36.24
CA SER A 2 22.60 -17.78 36.98
C SER A 2 21.97 -16.45 36.59
N LYS A 3 21.82 -15.52 37.56
CA LYS A 3 21.25 -14.17 37.33
C LYS A 3 21.91 -13.44 36.16
N ARG A 4 23.21 -13.66 35.95
CA ARG A 4 23.99 -13.14 34.81
C ARG A 4 23.52 -13.72 33.47
N LYS A 5 23.28 -15.03 33.38
CA LYS A 5 22.78 -15.66 32.15
C LYS A 5 21.38 -15.14 31.81
N PHE A 6 20.49 -15.02 32.80
CA PHE A 6 19.15 -14.45 32.60
C PHE A 6 19.19 -13.00 32.09
N PHE A 7 20.05 -12.15 32.68
CA PHE A 7 20.23 -10.78 32.22
C PHE A 7 20.73 -10.70 30.76
N MET A 8 21.68 -11.57 30.39
CA MET A 8 22.17 -11.65 29.01
C MET A 8 21.08 -12.08 28.03
N TYR A 9 20.23 -13.05 28.38
CA TYR A 9 19.09 -13.44 27.53
C TYR A 9 18.09 -12.30 27.35
N LEU A 10 17.74 -11.59 28.44
CA LEU A 10 16.84 -10.45 28.37
C LEU A 10 17.40 -9.36 27.44
N LEU A 11 18.69 -9.03 27.57
CA LEU A 11 19.36 -8.05 26.72
C LEU A 11 19.32 -8.46 25.24
N MET A 12 19.57 -9.73 24.94
CA MET A 12 19.49 -10.25 23.56
C MET A 12 18.08 -10.17 22.99
N VAL A 13 17.04 -10.50 23.78
CA VAL A 13 15.65 -10.36 23.35
C VAL A 13 15.31 -8.88 23.08
N CYS A 14 15.74 -7.96 23.94
CA CYS A 14 15.55 -6.53 23.72
C CYS A 14 16.22 -6.06 22.42
N LEU A 15 17.46 -6.49 22.15
CA LEU A 15 18.17 -6.14 20.92
C LEU A 15 17.43 -6.67 19.67
N ILE A 16 16.93 -7.91 19.72
CA ILE A 16 16.15 -8.49 18.61
C ILE A 16 14.88 -7.67 18.36
N LEU A 17 14.16 -7.28 19.41
CA LEU A 17 12.96 -6.44 19.27
C LEU A 17 13.27 -5.07 18.65
N VAL A 18 14.37 -4.43 19.06
CA VAL A 18 14.82 -3.15 18.49
C VAL A 18 15.15 -3.30 17.00
N ILE A 19 15.84 -4.39 16.62
CA ILE A 19 16.17 -4.67 15.22
C ILE A 19 14.89 -4.86 14.40
N ILE A 20 13.94 -5.68 14.87
CA ILE A 20 12.67 -5.92 14.19
C ILE A 20 11.91 -4.60 14.00
N TRP A 21 11.86 -3.76 15.04
CA TRP A 21 11.22 -2.44 14.94
C TRP A 21 11.91 -1.55 13.90
N ALA A 22 13.24 -1.48 13.91
CA ALA A 22 13.99 -0.66 12.96
C ALA A 22 13.74 -1.12 11.51
N PHE A 23 13.70 -2.44 11.26
CA PHE A 23 13.34 -3.00 9.96
C PHE A 23 11.91 -2.67 9.55
N TYR A 24 10.95 -2.75 10.48
CA TYR A 24 9.57 -2.37 10.22
C TYR A 24 9.48 -0.89 9.82
N LEU A 25 10.08 0.01 10.58
CA LEU A 25 10.08 1.45 10.30
C LEU A 25 10.73 1.76 8.95
N TYR A 26 11.83 1.10 8.63
CA TYR A 26 12.49 1.24 7.33
C TYR A 26 11.60 0.78 6.18
N SER A 27 10.89 -0.34 6.36
CA SER A 27 9.92 -0.85 5.38
C SER A 27 8.77 0.13 5.14
N GLU A 28 8.25 0.77 6.19
CA GLU A 28 7.24 1.83 6.08
C GLU A 28 7.75 3.06 5.32
N GLN A 29 8.96 3.52 5.62
CA GLN A 29 9.57 4.65 4.92
C GLN A 29 9.75 4.36 3.43
N LEU A 30 10.18 3.15 3.07
CA LEU A 30 10.33 2.73 1.68
C LEU A 30 8.96 2.67 0.97
N ALA A 31 7.92 2.19 1.66
CA ALA A 31 6.56 2.16 1.13
C ALA A 31 6.02 3.57 0.86
N GLU A 32 6.25 4.53 1.77
CA GLU A 32 5.86 5.92 1.57
C GLU A 32 6.63 6.56 0.39
N GLN A 33 7.93 6.30 0.25
CA GLN A 33 8.69 6.76 -0.92
C GLN A 33 8.09 6.25 -2.23
N ARG A 34 7.77 4.95 -2.30
CA ARG A 34 7.12 4.35 -3.48
C ARG A 34 5.75 4.95 -3.74
N LEU A 35 4.97 5.22 -2.70
CA LEU A 35 3.67 5.88 -2.82
C LEU A 35 3.86 7.27 -3.46
N GLN A 36 4.78 8.09 -2.95
CA GLN A 36 5.03 9.44 -3.48
C GLN A 36 5.49 9.39 -4.95
N ASP A 37 6.35 8.44 -5.31
CA ASP A 37 6.76 8.23 -6.71
C ASP A 37 5.59 7.83 -7.61
N CYS A 38 4.68 7.00 -7.12
CA CYS A 38 3.47 6.64 -7.86
C CYS A 38 2.52 7.84 -8.00
N ILE A 39 2.23 8.55 -6.91
CA ILE A 39 1.39 9.76 -6.89
C ILE A 39 1.91 10.78 -7.90
N LYS A 40 3.23 11.05 -7.90
CA LYS A 40 3.86 11.96 -8.84
C LYS A 40 3.59 11.56 -10.29
N ARG A 41 3.87 10.29 -10.63
CA ARG A 41 3.66 9.75 -11.99
C ARG A 41 2.19 9.77 -12.42
N LEU A 42 1.26 9.55 -11.48
CA LEU A 42 -0.19 9.64 -11.75
C LEU A 42 -0.61 11.08 -12.02
N LYS A 43 -0.18 12.04 -11.20
CA LYS A 43 -0.46 13.46 -11.40
C LYS A 43 0.11 13.98 -12.72
N GLU A 44 1.34 13.58 -13.07
CA GLU A 44 1.95 13.89 -14.37
C GLU A 44 1.17 13.32 -15.55
N SER A 45 0.44 12.21 -15.34
CA SER A 45 -0.44 11.60 -16.34
C SER A 45 -1.86 12.19 -16.34
N GLY A 46 -2.13 13.22 -15.54
CA GLY A 46 -3.42 13.93 -15.50
C GLY A 46 -4.46 13.36 -14.54
N PHE A 47 -4.10 12.37 -13.71
CA PHE A 47 -5.02 11.83 -12.70
C PHE A 47 -5.12 12.75 -11.47
N ILE A 48 -6.31 12.79 -10.89
CA ILE A 48 -6.53 13.28 -9.53
C ILE A 48 -6.21 12.13 -8.58
N VAL A 49 -5.40 12.39 -7.55
CA VAL A 49 -5.00 11.37 -6.58
C VAL A 49 -5.44 11.79 -5.18
N GLU A 50 -6.24 10.96 -4.53
CA GLU A 50 -6.87 11.24 -3.24
C GLU A 50 -6.60 10.15 -2.21
N GLU A 51 -6.42 10.54 -0.95
CA GLU A 51 -6.34 9.58 0.15
C GLU A 51 -7.74 9.14 0.56
N ARG A 52 -8.01 7.85 0.49
CA ARG A 52 -9.28 7.30 0.95
C ARG A 52 -9.15 5.82 1.24
N SER A 53 -9.74 5.36 2.35
CA SER A 53 -9.73 3.93 2.64
C SER A 53 -10.68 3.17 1.73
N LEU A 54 -10.21 2.03 1.19
CA LEU A 54 -11.02 1.16 0.34
C LEU A 54 -12.28 0.66 1.08
N SER A 55 -12.15 0.43 2.39
CA SER A 55 -13.23 0.02 3.28
C SER A 55 -14.39 1.04 3.39
N SER A 56 -14.18 2.28 2.94
CA SER A 56 -15.22 3.31 2.89
C SER A 56 -16.17 3.17 1.70
N PHE A 57 -15.88 2.23 0.79
CA PHE A 57 -16.68 1.95 -0.41
C PHE A 57 -17.40 0.61 -0.30
N ASN A 58 -18.60 0.53 -0.88
CA ASN A 58 -19.32 -0.73 -1.00
C ASN A 58 -18.86 -1.46 -2.27
N VAL A 59 -17.78 -2.21 -2.15
CA VAL A 59 -17.13 -2.93 -3.26
C VAL A 59 -17.66 -4.36 -3.32
N ASN A 60 -18.04 -4.81 -4.52
CA ASN A 60 -18.56 -6.15 -4.79
C ASN A 60 -17.45 -7.15 -5.14
N SER A 61 -16.37 -6.68 -5.78
CA SER A 61 -15.22 -7.49 -6.16
C SER A 61 -13.92 -6.68 -6.17
N GLU A 62 -12.81 -7.37 -5.98
CA GLU A 62 -11.47 -6.78 -6.05
C GLU A 62 -10.66 -7.51 -7.13
N PHE A 63 -10.01 -6.73 -7.99
CA PHE A 63 -9.02 -7.22 -8.94
C PHE A 63 -7.65 -6.67 -8.59
N LYS A 64 -6.61 -7.52 -8.65
CA LYS A 64 -5.26 -7.16 -8.19
C LYS A 64 -4.31 -7.10 -9.37
N TRP A 65 -3.74 -5.91 -9.58
CA TRP A 65 -2.68 -5.67 -10.54
C TRP A 65 -1.31 -5.93 -9.95
N HIS A 66 -0.47 -6.63 -10.72
CA HIS A 66 0.91 -6.91 -10.35
C HIS A 66 1.89 -5.83 -10.81
N TYR A 67 1.53 -5.06 -11.84
CA TYR A 67 2.38 -4.05 -12.45
C TYR A 67 1.68 -2.69 -12.50
N PHE A 68 2.36 -1.67 -11.96
CA PHE A 68 1.87 -0.29 -11.95
C PHE A 68 1.63 0.26 -13.37
N SER A 69 2.45 -0.15 -14.34
CA SER A 69 2.30 0.27 -15.73
C SER A 69 0.96 -0.17 -16.32
N ASP A 70 0.52 -1.37 -15.98
CA ASP A 70 -0.67 -1.99 -16.57
C ASP A 70 -1.91 -1.42 -15.90
N PHE A 71 -1.89 -1.31 -14.56
CA PHE A 71 -2.89 -0.59 -13.77
C PHE A 71 -3.18 0.81 -14.35
N ARG A 72 -2.13 1.62 -14.59
CA ARG A 72 -2.29 2.99 -15.10
C ARG A 72 -2.80 3.00 -16.54
N LYS A 73 -2.30 2.12 -17.40
CA LYS A 73 -2.77 2.02 -18.79
C LYS A 73 -4.26 1.66 -18.82
N TYR A 74 -4.67 0.71 -17.98
CA TYR A 74 -6.06 0.29 -17.88
C TYR A 74 -6.96 1.42 -17.36
N ALA A 75 -6.53 2.12 -16.30
CA ALA A 75 -7.24 3.30 -15.79
C ALA A 75 -7.47 4.38 -16.87
N LEU A 76 -6.47 4.63 -17.73
CA LEU A 76 -6.62 5.54 -18.87
C LEU A 76 -7.63 5.04 -19.90
N GLN A 77 -7.61 3.73 -20.21
CA GLN A 77 -8.55 3.13 -21.16
C GLN A 77 -9.99 3.22 -20.69
N GLU A 78 -10.23 3.01 -19.39
CA GLU A 78 -11.54 3.11 -18.75
C GLU A 78 -11.94 4.57 -18.43
N ASN A 79 -11.16 5.56 -18.89
CA ASN A 79 -11.41 6.99 -18.68
C ASN A 79 -11.57 7.37 -17.20
N VAL A 80 -10.81 6.70 -16.33
CA VAL A 80 -10.77 6.98 -14.90
C VAL A 80 -10.07 8.31 -14.66
N LYS A 81 -10.68 9.16 -13.84
CA LYS A 81 -10.12 10.48 -13.49
C LYS A 81 -9.48 10.52 -12.12
N ILE A 82 -10.00 9.73 -11.17
CA ILE A 82 -9.60 9.74 -9.78
C ILE A 82 -9.01 8.38 -9.43
N ILE A 83 -7.82 8.40 -8.86
CA ILE A 83 -7.18 7.23 -8.25
C ILE A 83 -7.07 7.49 -6.75
N TYR A 84 -7.53 6.54 -5.96
CA TYR A 84 -7.44 6.58 -4.52
C TYR A 84 -6.16 5.88 -4.05
N PHE A 85 -5.67 6.26 -2.88
CA PHE A 85 -4.69 5.47 -2.15
C PHE A 85 -5.13 5.22 -0.70
N ASP A 86 -4.79 4.02 -0.21
CA ASP A 86 -5.00 3.61 1.17
C ASP A 86 -3.65 3.20 1.77
N ARG A 87 -3.13 4.02 2.70
CA ARG A 87 -1.85 3.77 3.37
C ARG A 87 -1.87 2.54 4.25
N ASN A 88 -3.01 2.19 4.85
CA ASN A 88 -3.11 1.04 5.75
C ASN A 88 -2.96 -0.28 4.97
N MET A 89 -3.41 -0.29 3.72
CA MET A 89 -3.30 -1.42 2.83
C MET A 89 -2.09 -1.34 1.89
N HIS A 90 -1.35 -0.23 1.93
CA HIS A 90 -0.28 0.10 0.97
C HIS A 90 -0.70 -0.07 -0.49
N ALA A 91 -1.87 0.48 -0.82
CA ALA A 91 -2.52 0.27 -2.11
C ALA A 91 -2.92 1.57 -2.81
N LEU A 92 -2.85 1.56 -4.13
CA LEU A 92 -3.51 2.47 -5.04
C LEU A 92 -4.68 1.74 -5.69
N TYR A 93 -5.81 2.41 -5.89
CA TYR A 93 -6.96 1.77 -6.53
C TYR A 93 -7.88 2.76 -7.22
N PHE A 94 -8.70 2.26 -8.14
CA PHE A 94 -9.86 2.97 -8.67
C PHE A 94 -11.06 2.04 -8.73
N LEU A 95 -12.23 2.62 -8.90
CA LEU A 95 -13.50 1.91 -8.88
C LEU A 95 -14.12 1.92 -10.27
N LEU A 96 -14.56 0.75 -10.73
CA LEU A 96 -15.30 0.56 -11.97
C LEU A 96 -16.70 0.03 -11.68
N ASN A 97 -17.67 0.45 -12.51
CA ASN A 97 -18.99 -0.18 -12.51
C ASN A 97 -18.94 -1.41 -13.42
N SER A 98 -18.99 -2.58 -12.79
CA SER A 98 -19.11 -3.88 -13.45
C SER A 98 -20.57 -4.36 -13.46
N THR A 99 -20.85 -5.38 -14.25
CA THR A 99 -22.17 -6.03 -14.31
C THR A 99 -22.61 -6.62 -12.97
N LYS A 100 -21.67 -6.87 -12.06
CA LYS A 100 -21.89 -7.43 -10.72
C LYS A 100 -21.85 -6.39 -9.61
N GLY A 101 -21.75 -5.11 -9.94
CA GLY A 101 -21.62 -4.00 -8.99
C GLY A 101 -20.28 -3.27 -9.10
N ILE A 102 -19.80 -2.69 -8.01
CA ILE A 102 -18.55 -1.91 -8.01
C ILE A 102 -17.37 -2.86 -7.88
N GLU A 103 -16.45 -2.80 -8.83
CA GLU A 103 -15.18 -3.53 -8.81
C GLU A 103 -14.04 -2.57 -8.46
N ALA A 104 -13.22 -2.96 -7.49
CA ALA A 104 -12.02 -2.22 -7.13
C ALA A 104 -10.81 -2.81 -7.85
N GLU A 105 -10.17 -2.00 -8.67
CA GLU A 105 -8.92 -2.31 -9.35
C GLU A 105 -7.78 -1.85 -8.45
N ILE A 106 -6.97 -2.78 -7.93
CA ILE A 106 -6.03 -2.51 -6.83
C ILE A 106 -4.59 -2.81 -7.26
N PHE A 107 -3.68 -1.88 -7.01
CA PHE A 107 -2.24 -2.06 -7.12
C PHE A 107 -1.58 -1.84 -5.76
N TYR A 108 -0.94 -2.89 -5.23
CA TYR A 108 -0.16 -2.81 -3.99
C TYR A 108 1.27 -2.33 -4.29
N TYR A 109 1.71 -1.28 -3.60
CA TYR A 109 3.05 -0.70 -3.80
C TYR A 109 4.09 -1.18 -2.78
N LYS A 110 3.65 -1.92 -1.75
CA LYS A 110 4.52 -2.55 -0.75
C LYS A 110 4.47 -4.07 -0.87
#